data_AF-A0A2H0E2D8-F1
#
_entry.id   AF-A0A2H0E2D8-F1
#
_cell.length_a   1.000
_cell.length_b   1.000
_cell.length_c   1.000
_cell.angle_alpha   90.00
_cell.angle_beta   90.00
_cell.angle_gamma   90.00
#
_symmetry.space_group_name_H-M   'P 1'
#
loop_
_entity.id
_entity.type
_entity.pdbx_description
1 polymer ?
#
loop_
_entity_poly.entity_id
_entity_poly.type
_entity_poly.pdbx_seq_one_letter_code
_entity_poly.pdbx_strand_id
1 'polypeptide(L)'
;MLAGFYKSKSVLAAETIALIIFPLILLKFFPDWLIYRNWVMLGGLVYVTLFAWSQQLSWKQLGFQLTNFKRAMMVLIRPTLITMFFIALLYLFFPVDFVFPLGVAGVGISPVSVSVFRYSLVSVPFQEILFRSYLINRAGLVISNQLFIRIYATIIFMLIHIPFKTLPLTLGSLFLGWIWVGNFLKFRNIYSVMLSHALVGLTYVLLMFIFKP
;
A
#
# COMPACT_ATOMS: atom_id res chain seq x y z
N MET A 1 28.08 -5.03 -10.12
CA MET A 1 27.28 -5.93 -10.98
C MET A 1 25.77 -5.77 -10.76
N LEU A 2 25.25 -5.90 -9.52
CA LEU A 2 23.83 -5.70 -9.20
C LEU A 2 23.28 -4.32 -9.57
N ALA A 3 24.07 -3.26 -9.47
CA ALA A 3 23.61 -1.90 -9.80
C ALA A 3 23.10 -1.76 -11.26
N GLY A 4 23.76 -2.42 -12.21
CA GLY A 4 23.36 -2.42 -13.62
C GLY A 4 22.11 -3.25 -13.91
N PHE A 5 21.91 -4.34 -13.16
CA PHE A 5 20.74 -5.22 -13.30
C PHE A 5 19.42 -4.45 -13.15
N TYR A 6 19.31 -3.60 -12.12
CA TYR A 6 18.11 -2.80 -11.87
C TYR A 6 17.89 -1.66 -12.88
N LYS A 7 18.83 -1.34 -13.77
CA LYS A 7 18.62 -0.32 -14.82
C LYS A 7 17.90 -0.87 -16.05
N SER A 8 17.60 -2.16 -16.09
CA SER A 8 16.86 -2.76 -17.20
C SER A 8 15.34 -2.66 -17.03
N LYS A 9 14.66 -2.27 -18.11
CA LYS A 9 13.18 -2.28 -18.21
C LYS A 9 12.62 -3.70 -18.20
N SER A 10 13.29 -4.67 -18.83
CA SER A 10 12.86 -6.06 -18.82
C SER A 10 12.95 -6.66 -17.42
N VAL A 11 13.97 -6.27 -16.66
CA VAL A 11 14.11 -6.66 -15.25
C VAL A 11 12.99 -6.07 -14.41
N LEU A 12 12.65 -4.78 -14.60
CA LEU A 12 11.50 -4.19 -13.90
C LEU A 12 10.21 -4.95 -14.21
N ALA A 13 9.95 -5.26 -15.49
CA ALA A 13 8.76 -6.00 -15.89
C ALA A 13 8.74 -7.42 -15.28
N ALA A 14 9.87 -8.12 -15.28
CA ALA A 14 10.00 -9.43 -14.64
C ALA A 14 9.77 -9.36 -13.13
N GLU A 15 10.32 -8.34 -12.43
CA GLU A 15 10.05 -8.08 -11.01
C GLU A 15 8.55 -7.82 -10.78
N THR A 16 7.89 -6.99 -11.60
CA THR A 16 6.44 -6.75 -11.51
C THR A 16 5.66 -8.05 -11.64
N ILE A 17 6.02 -8.88 -12.62
CA ILE A 17 5.34 -10.15 -12.84
C ILE A 17 5.56 -11.07 -11.64
N ALA A 18 6.81 -11.29 -11.23
CA ALA A 18 7.16 -12.25 -10.20
C ALA A 18 6.69 -11.84 -8.79
N LEU A 19 6.79 -10.55 -8.44
CA LEU A 19 6.51 -10.05 -7.10
C LEU A 19 5.08 -9.56 -6.90
N ILE A 20 4.35 -9.25 -7.98
CA ILE A 20 3.01 -8.68 -7.89
C ILE A 20 2.01 -9.52 -8.66
N ILE A 21 2.16 -9.65 -9.98
CA ILE A 21 1.12 -10.30 -10.81
C ILE A 21 0.98 -11.78 -10.48
N PHE A 22 2.08 -12.50 -10.36
CA PHE A 22 2.07 -13.94 -10.06
C PHE A 22 1.47 -14.23 -8.68
N PRO A 23 1.84 -13.56 -7.57
CA PRO A 23 1.15 -13.72 -6.29
C PRO A 23 -0.35 -13.40 -6.36
N LEU A 24 -0.76 -12.39 -7.13
CA LEU A 24 -2.19 -12.07 -7.29
C LEU A 24 -2.94 -13.16 -8.06
N ILE A 25 -2.31 -13.76 -9.08
CA ILE A 25 -2.86 -14.93 -9.78
C ILE A 25 -2.96 -16.10 -8.81
N LEU A 26 -1.93 -16.38 -8.00
CA LEU A 26 -1.97 -17.44 -6.99
C LEU A 26 -3.11 -17.22 -5.99
N LEU A 27 -3.33 -15.99 -5.51
CA LEU A 27 -4.44 -15.67 -4.60
C LEU A 27 -5.82 -15.87 -5.22
N LYS A 28 -5.95 -15.88 -6.56
CA LYS A 28 -7.19 -16.26 -7.24
C LYS A 28 -7.50 -17.75 -7.06
N PHE A 29 -6.48 -18.60 -7.08
CA PHE A 29 -6.61 -20.05 -6.93
C PHE A 29 -6.56 -20.50 -5.46
N PHE A 30 -5.81 -19.78 -4.63
CA PHE A 30 -5.56 -20.08 -3.22
C PHE A 30 -5.87 -18.86 -2.35
N PRO A 31 -7.16 -18.46 -2.19
CA PRO A 31 -7.54 -17.25 -1.47
C PRO A 31 -7.14 -17.27 0.02
N ASP A 32 -7.12 -18.45 0.65
CA ASP A 32 -6.69 -18.62 2.05
C ASP A 32 -5.25 -18.15 2.30
N TRP A 33 -4.40 -18.14 1.27
CA TRP A 33 -3.00 -17.71 1.42
C TRP A 33 -2.86 -16.23 1.75
N LEU A 34 -3.94 -15.44 1.67
CA LEU A 34 -3.93 -14.06 2.12
C LEU A 34 -3.58 -13.92 3.61
N ILE A 35 -3.78 -14.96 4.43
CA ILE A 35 -3.32 -14.99 5.83
C ILE A 35 -1.80 -14.77 5.95
N TYR A 36 -1.02 -15.19 4.94
CA TYR A 36 0.43 -15.06 4.93
C TYR A 36 0.94 -13.73 4.39
N ARG A 37 0.06 -12.78 4.03
CA ARG A 37 0.46 -11.52 3.38
C ARG A 37 1.55 -10.75 4.14
N ASN A 38 1.50 -10.73 5.47
CA ASN A 38 2.51 -10.02 6.27
C ASN A 38 3.88 -10.69 6.20
N TRP A 39 3.92 -12.03 6.11
CA TRP A 39 5.16 -12.79 5.90
C TRP A 39 5.74 -12.55 4.51
N VAL A 40 4.88 -12.51 3.48
CA VAL A 40 5.30 -12.16 2.12
C VAL A 40 5.87 -10.74 2.09
N MET A 41 5.19 -9.77 2.73
CA MET A 41 5.70 -8.40 2.82
C MET A 41 7.02 -8.32 3.58
N LEU A 42 7.19 -9.09 4.67
CA LEU A 42 8.44 -9.17 5.41
C LEU A 42 9.58 -9.71 4.54
N GLY A 43 9.34 -10.78 3.78
CA GLY A 43 10.30 -11.27 2.77
C GLY A 43 10.61 -10.21 1.71
N GLY A 44 9.60 -9.46 1.28
CA GLY A 44 9.76 -8.30 0.39
C GLY A 44 10.68 -7.23 0.97
N LEU A 45 10.63 -6.97 2.28
CA LEU A 45 11.53 -5.99 2.92
C LEU A 45 13.01 -6.40 2.86
N VAL A 46 13.31 -7.69 2.94
CA VAL A 46 14.67 -8.20 2.70
C VAL A 46 15.13 -7.83 1.29
N TYR A 47 14.27 -8.06 0.29
CA TYR A 47 14.55 -7.70 -1.09
C TYR A 47 14.73 -6.18 -1.28
N VAL A 48 13.86 -5.36 -0.68
CA VAL A 48 13.99 -3.89 -0.69
C VAL A 48 15.31 -3.44 -0.10
N THR A 49 15.76 -4.09 0.98
CA THR A 49 17.03 -3.76 1.63
C THR A 49 18.21 -4.06 0.71
N LEU A 50 18.21 -5.22 0.05
CA LEU A 50 19.21 -5.59 -0.96
C LEU A 50 19.22 -4.60 -2.14
N PHE A 51 18.04 -4.23 -2.64
CA PHE A 51 17.91 -3.22 -3.67
C PHE A 51 18.50 -1.88 -3.23
N ALA A 52 18.05 -1.34 -2.09
CA ALA A 52 18.48 -0.05 -1.58
C ALA A 52 19.99 0.01 -1.35
N TRP A 53 20.56 -1.06 -0.78
CA TRP A 53 22.01 -1.21 -0.62
C TRP A 53 22.74 -1.24 -1.96
N SER A 54 22.27 -2.04 -2.93
CA SER A 54 22.88 -2.15 -4.25
C SER A 54 22.90 -0.84 -5.05
N GLN A 55 21.90 0.01 -4.81
CA GLN A 55 21.74 1.32 -5.45
C GLN A 55 22.30 2.48 -4.60
N GLN A 56 22.85 2.18 -3.41
CA GLN A 56 23.35 3.17 -2.46
C GLN A 56 22.31 4.26 -2.14
N LEU A 57 21.03 3.87 -2.03
CA LEU A 57 19.96 4.82 -1.75
C LEU A 57 20.07 5.34 -0.31
N SER A 58 20.03 6.66 -0.18
CA SER A 58 19.93 7.31 1.12
C SER A 58 18.53 7.17 1.72
N TRP A 59 18.45 7.26 3.05
CA TRP A 59 17.20 7.33 3.81
C TRP A 59 16.25 8.43 3.30
N LYS A 60 16.81 9.58 2.86
CA LYS A 60 16.05 10.68 2.27
C LYS A 60 15.39 10.31 0.94
N GLN A 61 16.08 9.58 0.07
CA GLN A 61 15.52 9.12 -1.21
C GLN A 61 14.41 8.07 -1.00
N LEU A 62 14.59 7.20 -0.01
CA LEU A 62 13.57 6.26 0.45
C LEU A 62 12.42 6.97 1.19
N GLY A 63 12.58 8.23 1.56
CA GLY A 63 11.56 9.08 2.16
C GLY A 63 11.45 8.99 3.68
N PHE A 64 12.41 8.33 4.34
CA PHE A 64 12.55 8.28 5.79
C PHE A 64 13.18 9.59 6.30
N GLN A 65 12.40 10.67 6.24
CA GLN A 65 12.80 11.98 6.74
C GLN A 65 11.60 12.74 7.27
N LEU A 66 11.83 13.61 8.27
CA LEU A 66 10.80 14.49 8.83
C LEU A 66 10.66 15.82 8.09
N THR A 67 11.59 16.13 7.19
CA THR A 67 11.52 17.31 6.33
C THR A 67 10.23 17.29 5.52
N ASN A 68 9.63 18.47 5.34
CA ASN A 68 8.35 18.66 4.66
C ASN A 68 7.14 17.90 5.26
N PHE A 69 7.25 17.22 6.42
CA PHE A 69 6.14 16.43 6.99
C PHE A 69 4.85 17.25 7.12
N LYS A 70 4.93 18.45 7.72
CA LYS A 70 3.77 19.35 7.87
C LYS A 70 3.15 19.70 6.52
N ARG A 71 3.96 20.06 5.53
CA ARG A 71 3.48 20.43 4.18
C ARG A 71 2.85 19.24 3.46
N ALA A 72 3.48 18.07 3.54
CA ALA A 72 2.97 16.82 2.99
C ALA A 72 1.63 16.44 3.62
N MET A 73 1.53 16.54 4.95
CA MET A 73 0.32 16.25 5.70
C MET A 73 -0.82 17.20 5.36
N MET A 74 -0.57 18.50 5.21
CA MET A 74 -1.61 19.47 4.84
C MET A 74 -2.29 19.13 3.51
N VAL A 75 -1.56 18.54 2.56
CA VAL A 75 -2.13 18.05 1.29
C VAL A 75 -2.97 16.79 1.50
N LEU A 76 -2.64 15.97 2.51
CA LEU A 76 -3.30 14.70 2.80
C LEU A 76 -4.50 14.81 3.75
N ILE A 77 -4.59 15.85 4.59
CA ILE A 77 -5.67 15.97 5.59
C ILE A 77 -7.05 15.89 4.93
N ARG A 78 -7.33 16.75 3.94
CA ARG A 78 -8.63 16.78 3.26
C ARG A 78 -9.00 15.44 2.61
N PRO A 79 -8.18 14.84 1.73
CA PRO A 79 -8.55 13.56 1.12
C PRO A 79 -8.65 12.43 2.15
N THR A 80 -7.86 12.45 3.23
CA THR A 80 -7.98 11.49 4.34
C THR A 80 -9.34 11.61 5.00
N LEU A 81 -9.73 12.81 5.46
CA LEU A 81 -11.00 13.05 6.15
C LEU A 81 -12.22 12.76 5.26
N ILE A 82 -12.18 13.18 3.99
CA ILE A 82 -13.25 12.90 3.03
C ILE A 82 -13.40 11.38 2.84
N THR A 83 -12.29 10.65 2.73
CA THR A 83 -12.35 9.20 2.55
C THR A 83 -12.86 8.51 3.82
N MET A 84 -12.40 8.91 5.00
CA MET A 84 -12.91 8.37 6.28
C MET A 84 -14.42 8.60 6.41
N PHE A 85 -14.89 9.81 6.08
CA PHE A 85 -16.32 10.13 6.07
C PHE A 85 -17.08 9.26 5.06
N PHE A 86 -16.57 9.12 3.83
CA PHE A 86 -17.21 8.29 2.82
C PHE A 86 -17.27 6.81 3.22
N ILE A 87 -16.20 6.29 3.84
CA ILE A 87 -16.20 4.93 4.41
C ILE A 87 -17.31 4.80 5.46
N ALA A 88 -17.42 5.76 6.38
CA ALA A 88 -18.49 5.75 7.39
C ALA A 88 -19.88 5.76 6.74
N LEU A 89 -20.11 6.59 5.71
CA LEU A 89 -21.37 6.58 4.95
C LEU A 89 -21.63 5.22 4.29
N LEU A 90 -20.60 4.60 3.71
CA LEU A 90 -20.73 3.27 3.10
C LEU A 90 -21.19 2.23 4.13
N TYR A 91 -20.61 2.21 5.33
CA TYR A 91 -21.04 1.30 6.40
C TYR A 91 -22.46 1.57 6.90
N LEU A 92 -22.95 2.81 6.83
CA LEU A 92 -24.30 3.17 7.24
C LEU A 92 -25.37 2.77 6.22
N PHE A 93 -25.04 2.82 4.92
CA PHE A 93 -26.01 2.67 3.84
C PHE A 93 -25.91 1.38 3.03
N PHE A 94 -24.80 0.64 3.15
CA PHE A 94 -24.57 -0.60 2.40
C PHE A 94 -24.27 -1.78 3.33
N PRO A 95 -24.57 -3.02 2.89
CA PRO A 95 -24.20 -4.22 3.63
C PRO A 95 -22.70 -4.28 3.90
N VAL A 96 -22.31 -4.81 5.06
CA VAL A 96 -20.90 -4.87 5.48
C VAL A 96 -20.02 -5.58 4.46
N ASP A 97 -20.50 -6.68 3.88
CA ASP A 97 -19.78 -7.46 2.86
C ASP A 97 -19.49 -6.68 1.57
N PHE A 98 -20.25 -5.63 1.28
CA PHE A 98 -19.98 -4.74 0.15
C PHE A 98 -18.81 -3.80 0.44
N VAL A 99 -18.72 -3.31 1.69
CA VAL A 99 -17.75 -2.29 2.11
C VAL A 99 -16.42 -2.91 2.48
N PHE A 100 -16.45 -4.01 3.22
CA PHE A 100 -15.27 -4.70 3.70
C PHE A 100 -15.47 -6.21 3.61
N PRO A 101 -14.49 -6.95 3.07
CA PRO A 101 -14.65 -8.40 3.00
C PRO A 101 -14.47 -9.00 4.39
N LEU A 102 -15.58 -9.38 5.01
CA LEU A 102 -15.53 -10.31 6.14
C LEU A 102 -15.18 -11.75 5.72
N GLY A 103 -14.97 -11.99 4.42
CA GLY A 103 -14.66 -13.30 3.86
C GLY A 103 -13.43 -13.29 2.96
N VAL A 104 -12.23 -13.23 3.54
CA VAL A 104 -11.11 -13.97 2.94
C VAL A 104 -10.80 -15.15 3.85
N ALA A 105 -11.46 -16.25 3.50
CA ALA A 105 -11.14 -17.65 3.81
C ALA A 105 -10.12 -17.82 4.97
N GLY A 106 -10.62 -17.84 6.20
CA GLY A 106 -9.83 -18.18 7.39
C GLY A 106 -9.01 -17.07 8.06
N VAL A 107 -9.06 -15.81 7.60
CA VAL A 107 -8.45 -14.69 8.36
C VAL A 107 -9.28 -14.42 9.61
N GLY A 108 -8.93 -15.09 10.72
CA GLY A 108 -9.58 -14.88 12.02
C GLY A 108 -9.57 -13.41 12.43
N ILE A 109 -10.70 -12.91 12.91
CA ILE A 109 -10.82 -11.58 13.47
C ILE A 109 -10.10 -11.59 14.82
N SER A 110 -8.89 -11.04 14.86
CA SER A 110 -8.17 -10.82 16.11
C SER A 110 -8.89 -9.77 16.97
N PRO A 111 -8.68 -9.72 18.29
CA PRO A 111 -9.20 -8.66 19.14
C PRO A 111 -8.91 -7.26 18.57
N VAL A 112 -9.79 -6.30 18.86
CA VAL A 112 -9.71 -4.92 18.30
C VAL A 112 -8.31 -4.33 18.48
N SER A 113 -7.76 -4.42 19.70
CA SER A 113 -6.43 -3.90 20.03
C SER A 113 -5.33 -4.52 19.18
N VAL A 114 -5.35 -5.84 19.00
CA VAL A 114 -4.40 -6.58 18.15
C VAL A 114 -4.55 -6.19 16.69
N SER A 115 -5.78 -6.05 16.21
CA SER A 115 -6.08 -5.64 14.84
C SER A 115 -5.58 -4.22 14.55
N VAL A 116 -5.85 -3.28 15.46
CA VAL A 116 -5.36 -1.88 15.38
C VAL A 116 -3.84 -1.83 15.41
N PHE A 117 -3.20 -2.53 16.34
CA PHE A 117 -1.74 -2.60 16.45
C PHE A 117 -1.10 -3.17 15.17
N ARG A 118 -1.54 -4.37 14.76
CA ARG A 118 -1.01 -5.05 13.58
C ARG A 118 -1.23 -4.24 12.31
N TYR A 119 -2.38 -3.58 12.18
CA TYR A 119 -2.64 -2.76 11.01
C TYR A 119 -1.73 -1.53 10.96
N SER A 120 -1.72 -0.73 12.02
CA SER A 120 -1.05 0.58 12.03
C SER A 120 0.47 0.50 12.12
N LEU A 121 1.01 -0.49 12.84
CA LEU A 121 2.44 -0.55 13.14
C LEU A 121 3.20 -1.63 12.37
N VAL A 122 2.49 -2.56 11.73
CA VAL A 122 3.13 -3.62 10.94
C VAL A 122 2.69 -3.51 9.47
N SER A 123 1.38 -3.64 9.22
CA SER A 123 0.89 -3.73 7.85
C SER A 123 1.11 -2.44 7.07
N VAL A 124 0.67 -1.29 7.59
CA VAL A 124 0.83 0.00 6.90
C VAL A 124 2.31 0.35 6.68
N PRO A 125 3.21 0.26 7.69
CA PRO A 125 4.62 0.52 7.45
C PRO A 125 5.23 -0.37 6.38
N PHE A 126 4.95 -1.68 6.38
CA PHE A 126 5.49 -2.58 5.37
C PHE A 126 4.99 -2.24 3.98
N GLN A 127 3.68 -1.98 3.84
CA GLN A 127 3.09 -1.57 2.57
C GLN A 127 3.72 -0.28 2.05
N GLU A 128 3.84 0.75 2.88
CA GLU A 128 4.42 2.01 2.42
C GLU A 128 5.89 1.86 2.04
N ILE A 129 6.68 1.07 2.76
CA ILE A 129 8.09 0.85 2.39
C ILE A 129 8.18 0.11 1.04
N LEU A 130 7.37 -0.91 0.82
CA LEU A 130 7.36 -1.68 -0.43
C LEU A 130 6.88 -0.82 -1.62
N PHE A 131 5.75 -0.12 -1.47
CA PHE A 131 5.11 0.56 -2.59
C PHE A 131 5.58 2.01 -2.79
N ARG A 132 6.01 2.72 -1.74
CA ARG A 132 6.45 4.12 -1.85
C ARG A 132 7.97 4.20 -1.85
N SER A 133 8.66 3.59 -0.89
CA SER A 133 10.12 3.66 -0.85
C SER A 133 10.78 2.81 -1.93
N TYR A 134 10.37 1.56 -2.12
CA TYR A 134 10.97 0.68 -3.11
C TYR A 134 10.43 0.94 -4.52
N LEU A 135 9.14 0.66 -4.76
CA LEU A 135 8.59 0.59 -6.11
C LEU A 135 8.79 1.88 -6.92
N ILE A 136 8.59 3.05 -6.28
CA ILE A 136 8.76 4.35 -6.94
C ILE A 136 10.23 4.61 -7.28
N ASN A 137 11.16 4.36 -6.36
CA ASN A 137 12.59 4.57 -6.61
C ASN A 137 13.11 3.56 -7.64
N ARG A 138 12.64 2.32 -7.56
CA ARG A 138 12.95 1.26 -8.52
C ARG A 138 12.46 1.62 -9.93
N ALA A 139 11.21 2.07 -10.06
CA ALA A 139 10.66 2.52 -11.34
C ALA A 139 11.42 3.74 -11.89
N GLY A 140 11.82 4.68 -11.02
CA GLY A 140 12.60 5.86 -11.37
C GLY A 140 13.98 5.58 -11.96
N LEU A 141 14.52 4.35 -11.84
CA LEU A 141 15.76 3.97 -12.51
C LEU A 141 15.59 3.75 -14.02
N VAL A 142 14.37 3.47 -14.50
CA VAL A 142 14.11 3.07 -15.90
C VAL A 142 13.00 3.87 -16.58
N ILE A 143 12.17 4.56 -15.79
CA ILE A 143 11.12 5.46 -16.25
C ILE A 143 11.52 6.88 -15.86
N SER A 144 11.75 7.75 -16.85
CA SER A 144 12.08 9.16 -16.61
C SER A 144 10.83 10.03 -16.38
N ASN A 145 9.69 9.64 -16.93
CA ASN A 145 8.45 10.40 -16.82
C ASN A 145 7.76 10.14 -15.46
N GLN A 146 7.68 11.18 -14.62
CA GLN A 146 7.04 11.08 -13.30
C GLN A 146 5.55 10.70 -13.36
N LEU A 147 4.83 11.12 -14.40
CA LEU A 147 3.43 10.74 -14.59
C LEU A 147 3.30 9.22 -14.77
N PHE A 148 4.19 8.60 -15.56
CA PHE A 148 4.19 7.15 -15.74
C PHE A 148 4.59 6.40 -14.47
N ILE A 149 5.57 6.90 -13.69
CA ILE A 149 5.86 6.31 -12.37
C ILE A 149 4.62 6.37 -11.48
N ARG A 150 3.91 7.51 -11.49
CA ARG A 150 2.69 7.69 -10.70
C ARG A 150 1.61 6.69 -11.11
N ILE A 151 1.28 6.62 -12.40
CA ILE A 151 0.30 5.67 -12.95
C ILE A 151 0.68 4.24 -12.56
N TYR A 152 1.93 3.84 -12.82
CA TYR A 152 2.43 2.51 -12.54
C TYR A 152 2.29 2.11 -11.07
N ALA A 153 2.78 2.95 -10.14
CA ALA A 153 2.71 2.67 -8.71
C ALA A 153 1.26 2.71 -8.19
N THR A 154 0.43 3.60 -8.71
CA THR A 154 -0.99 3.68 -8.36
C THR A 154 -1.77 2.44 -8.83
N ILE A 155 -1.54 1.96 -10.05
CA ILE A 155 -2.18 0.74 -10.56
C ILE A 155 -1.76 -0.46 -9.72
N ILE A 156 -0.47 -0.62 -9.43
CA ILE A 156 0.01 -1.70 -8.55
C ILE A 156 -0.65 -1.63 -7.17
N PHE A 157 -0.72 -0.43 -6.60
CA PHE A 157 -1.37 -0.24 -5.31
C PHE A 157 -2.86 -0.61 -5.36
N MET A 158 -3.59 -0.33 -6.44
CA MET A 158 -4.95 -0.83 -6.63
C MET A 158 -5.00 -2.36 -6.77
N LEU A 159 -4.14 -2.95 -7.60
CA LEU A 159 -4.15 -4.39 -7.90
C LEU A 159 -3.98 -5.25 -6.65
N ILE A 160 -3.14 -4.84 -5.71
CA ILE A 160 -2.95 -5.58 -4.45
C ILE A 160 -4.17 -5.58 -3.53
N HIS A 161 -5.16 -4.72 -3.81
CA HIS A 161 -6.43 -4.68 -3.07
C HIS A 161 -7.53 -5.54 -3.72
N ILE A 162 -7.35 -6.01 -4.97
CA ILE A 162 -8.33 -6.88 -5.64
C ILE A 162 -8.64 -8.18 -4.86
N PRO A 163 -7.67 -8.86 -4.22
CA PRO A 163 -7.95 -10.10 -3.47
C PRO A 163 -8.95 -9.93 -2.32
N PHE A 164 -9.17 -8.69 -1.87
CA PHE A 164 -10.18 -8.34 -0.87
C PHE A 164 -11.60 -8.30 -1.45
N LYS A 165 -11.80 -8.49 -2.77
CA LYS A 165 -13.13 -8.69 -3.40
C LYS A 165 -14.17 -7.60 -3.14
N THR A 166 -13.80 -6.42 -2.62
CA THR A 166 -14.71 -5.28 -2.46
C THR A 166 -14.37 -4.17 -3.42
N LEU A 167 -15.40 -3.72 -4.15
CA LEU A 167 -15.28 -2.65 -5.12
C LEU A 167 -14.91 -1.30 -4.46
N PRO A 168 -15.53 -0.90 -3.32
CA PRO A 168 -15.15 0.34 -2.63
C PRO A 168 -13.67 0.38 -2.25
N LEU A 169 -13.11 -0.72 -1.74
CA LEU A 169 -11.70 -0.78 -1.38
C LEU A 169 -10.81 -0.69 -2.61
N THR A 170 -11.14 -1.40 -3.68
CA THR A 170 -10.33 -1.40 -4.93
C THR A 170 -10.32 -0.01 -5.57
N LEU A 171 -11.48 0.62 -5.77
CA LEU A 171 -11.58 1.96 -6.35
C LEU A 171 -11.03 3.04 -5.41
N GLY A 172 -11.26 2.90 -4.10
CA GLY A 172 -10.69 3.76 -3.08
C GLY A 172 -9.16 3.72 -3.09
N SER A 173 -8.58 2.53 -3.20
CA SER A 173 -7.12 2.35 -3.33
C SER A 173 -6.57 2.90 -4.63
N LEU A 174 -7.31 2.86 -5.75
CA LEU A 174 -6.91 3.54 -6.98
C LEU A 174 -6.82 5.06 -6.77
N PHE A 175 -7.89 5.66 -6.21
CA PHE A 175 -7.96 7.11 -5.99
C PHE A 175 -6.95 7.60 -4.95
N LEU A 176 -6.91 6.98 -3.77
CA LEU A 176 -5.94 7.33 -2.73
C LEU A 176 -4.51 6.99 -3.15
N GLY A 177 -4.31 5.88 -3.88
CA GLY A 177 -3.03 5.52 -4.47
C GLY A 177 -2.50 6.64 -5.37
N TRP A 178 -3.35 7.26 -6.18
CA TRP A 178 -2.97 8.43 -6.99
C TRP A 178 -2.49 9.59 -6.12
N ILE A 179 -3.24 9.93 -5.07
CA ILE A 179 -2.94 11.04 -4.17
C ILE A 179 -1.65 10.77 -3.39
N TRP A 180 -1.53 9.60 -2.77
CA TRP A 180 -0.38 9.20 -1.95
C TRP A 180 0.90 9.10 -2.74
N VAL A 181 0.88 8.51 -3.94
CA VAL A 181 2.06 8.46 -4.81
C VAL A 181 2.48 9.86 -5.25
N GLY A 182 1.52 10.71 -5.64
CA GLY A 182 1.81 12.11 -5.99
C GLY A 182 2.40 12.90 -4.83
N ASN A 183 1.87 12.70 -3.62
CA ASN A 183 2.38 13.31 -2.40
C ASN A 183 3.81 12.85 -2.12
N PHE A 184 4.08 11.55 -2.17
CA PHE A 184 5.40 11.00 -1.94
C PHE A 184 6.42 11.48 -2.97
N LEU A 185 6.07 11.50 -4.27
CA LEU A 185 6.95 12.02 -5.32
C LEU A 185 7.33 13.49 -5.08
N LYS A 186 6.38 14.31 -4.61
CA LYS A 186 6.59 15.74 -4.36
C LYS A 186 7.39 16.04 -3.09
N PHE A 187 7.08 15.36 -1.98
CA PHE A 187 7.62 15.71 -0.66
C PHE A 187 8.69 14.74 -0.14
N ARG A 188 8.77 13.53 -0.71
CA ARG A 188 9.65 12.44 -0.27
C ARG A 188 9.57 12.21 1.24
N ASN A 189 8.35 12.09 1.75
CA ASN A 189 8.07 11.90 3.17
C ASN A 189 7.10 10.72 3.34
N ILE A 190 7.64 9.55 3.68
CA ILE A 190 6.83 8.34 3.83
C ILE A 190 5.93 8.39 5.06
N TYR A 191 6.38 9.04 6.15
CA TYR A 191 5.63 9.10 7.40
C TYR A 191 4.28 9.79 7.23
N SER A 192 4.22 10.84 6.40
CA SER A 192 2.97 11.54 6.12
C SER A 192 1.96 10.64 5.39
N VAL A 193 2.44 9.80 4.47
CA VAL A 193 1.62 8.82 3.76
C VAL A 193 1.21 7.68 4.68
N MET A 194 2.13 7.14 5.48
CA MET A 194 1.85 6.10 6.48
C MET A 194 0.74 6.55 7.44
N LEU A 195 0.81 7.78 7.97
CA LEU A 195 -0.23 8.27 8.88
C LEU A 195 -1.58 8.41 8.17
N SER A 196 -1.61 8.97 6.95
CA SER A 196 -2.85 9.06 6.15
C SER A 196 -3.44 7.68 5.86
N HIS A 197 -2.61 6.72 5.45
CA HIS A 197 -3.03 5.35 5.16
C HIS A 197 -3.50 4.61 6.42
N ALA A 198 -2.80 4.79 7.55
CA ALA A 198 -3.21 4.23 8.83
C ALA A 198 -4.59 4.76 9.23
N LEU A 199 -4.85 6.07 9.14
CA LEU A 199 -6.15 6.65 9.49
C LEU A 199 -7.30 6.13 8.62
N VAL A 200 -7.11 6.07 7.30
CA VAL A 200 -8.12 5.52 6.37
C VAL A 200 -8.41 4.06 6.69
N GLY A 201 -7.38 3.23 6.80
CA GLY A 201 -7.59 1.81 7.04
C GLY A 201 -8.06 1.48 8.45
N LEU A 202 -7.65 2.24 9.47
CA LEU A 202 -8.20 2.10 10.81
C LEU A 202 -9.69 2.42 10.85
N THR A 203 -10.18 3.31 9.99
CA THR A 203 -11.61 3.57 9.88
C THR A 203 -12.36 2.30 9.43
N TYR A 204 -11.87 1.59 8.42
CA TYR A 204 -12.40 0.27 8.06
C TYR A 204 -12.30 -0.73 9.21
N VAL A 205 -11.11 -0.86 9.83
CA VAL A 205 -10.88 -1.82 10.93
C VAL A 205 -11.85 -1.58 12.07
N LEU A 206 -12.01 -0.34 12.54
CA LEU A 206 -12.85 0.00 13.68
C LEU A 206 -14.34 -0.17 13.36
N LEU A 207 -14.80 0.31 12.20
CA LEU A 207 -16.20 0.19 11.80
C LEU A 207 -16.62 -1.27 11.61
N MET A 208 -15.73 -2.14 11.12
CA MET A 208 -15.98 -3.58 11.07
C MET A 208 -16.30 -4.19 12.45
N PHE A 209 -15.71 -3.69 13.53
CA PHE A 209 -16.01 -4.16 14.89
C PHE A 209 -17.30 -3.57 15.47
N ILE A 210 -17.73 -2.42 14.99
CA ILE A 210 -18.97 -1.75 15.42
C ILE A 210 -20.18 -2.37 14.70
N PHE A 211 -20.07 -2.53 13.37
CA PHE A 211 -21.10 -3.07 12.50
C PHE A 211 -20.93 -4.58 12.28
N LYS A 212 -20.45 -5.33 13.29
CA LYS A 212 -20.34 -6.80 13.15
C LYS A 212 -21.69 -7.36 12.70
N PRO A 213 -21.72 -8.28 11.71
CA PRO A 213 -22.93 -9.07 11.47
C PRO A 213 -23.30 -9.89 12.71
#